data_AF-A0A812KAI5-F1
#
_entry.id   AF-A0A812KAI5-F1
#
_cell.length_a   1.000
_cell.length_b   1.000
_cell.length_c   1.000
_cell.angle_alpha   90.00
_cell.angle_beta   90.00
_cell.angle_gamma   90.00
#
_symmetry.space_group_name_H-M   'P 1'
#
loop_
_entity.id
_entity.type
_entity.pdbx_description
1 polymer ?
#
loop_
_entity_poly.entity_id
_entity_poly.type
_entity_poly.pdbx_seq_one_letter_code
_entity_poly.pdbx_strand_id
1 'polypeptide(L)'
;MWRCLAPPRTEEFFARLDWMHGGAELWKFLEPFSPAILTGSPSGDWAGPQKVRWCEKNLKVPAERVLVVDASDKHLFSHPGAILVDDRAEYRLEWEARGGIFVHCTDAQASIEMVQQALHKLTSPGPLRCADLCVEEDTGVELDAVLVAA
;
A
#
# COMPACT_ATOMS: atom_id res chain seq x y z
N MET A 1 -19.69 8.58 -3.22
CA MET A 1 -19.93 7.13 -3.46
C MET A 1 -20.36 6.41 -2.19
N TRP A 2 -19.52 6.31 -1.14
CA TRP A 2 -19.86 5.55 0.08
C TRP A 2 -21.12 5.99 0.82
N ARG A 3 -21.40 7.31 0.91
CA ARG A 3 -22.61 7.83 1.58
C ARG A 3 -23.93 7.30 0.99
N CYS A 4 -23.93 6.88 -0.28
CA CYS A 4 -25.11 6.32 -0.94
C CYS A 4 -25.29 4.82 -0.68
N LEU A 5 -24.20 4.10 -0.40
CA LEU A 5 -24.21 2.65 -0.14
C LEU A 5 -24.32 2.34 1.37
N ALA A 6 -23.72 3.19 2.20
CA ALA A 6 -23.74 3.11 3.65
C ALA A 6 -23.85 4.54 4.21
N PRO A 7 -25.03 4.95 4.71
CA PRO A 7 -25.14 6.18 5.48
C PRO A 7 -24.10 6.20 6.62
N PRO A 8 -23.58 7.38 6.99
CA PRO A 8 -22.66 7.49 8.12
C PRO A 8 -23.19 6.77 9.36
N ARG A 9 -22.30 6.06 10.06
CA ARG A 9 -22.61 5.23 11.25
C ARG A 9 -23.36 3.92 10.97
N THR A 10 -23.35 3.42 9.73
CA THR A 10 -23.78 2.04 9.49
C THR A 10 -22.80 1.10 10.20
N GLU A 11 -23.30 0.37 11.20
CA GLU A 11 -22.49 -0.57 11.97
C GLU A 11 -21.98 -1.71 11.09
N GLU A 12 -20.72 -2.08 11.30
CA GLU A 12 -20.08 -3.24 10.67
C GLU A 12 -20.01 -3.24 9.13
N PHE A 13 -20.38 -2.15 8.44
CA PHE A 13 -20.38 -2.09 6.98
C PHE A 13 -19.02 -2.47 6.37
N PHE A 14 -17.95 -1.75 6.72
CA PHE A 14 -16.61 -2.05 6.22
C PHE A 14 -16.04 -3.34 6.84
N ALA A 15 -16.44 -3.68 8.06
CA ALA A 15 -15.94 -4.85 8.78
C ALA A 15 -16.43 -6.19 8.19
N ARG A 16 -17.49 -6.17 7.36
CA ARG A 16 -18.12 -7.35 6.77
C ARG A 16 -17.97 -7.45 5.25
N LEU A 17 -17.20 -6.56 4.62
CA LEU A 17 -16.96 -6.65 3.19
C LEU A 17 -16.27 -7.98 2.85
N ASP A 18 -16.70 -8.58 1.76
CA ASP A 18 -15.99 -9.72 1.18
C ASP A 18 -14.70 -9.25 0.49
N TRP A 19 -13.79 -10.20 0.28
CA TRP A 19 -12.61 -9.95 -0.54
C TRP A 19 -13.02 -9.56 -1.96
N MET A 20 -12.33 -8.57 -2.51
CA MET A 20 -12.38 -8.32 -3.95
C MET A 20 -11.80 -9.51 -4.71
N HIS A 21 -12.26 -9.72 -5.94
CA HIS A 21 -11.72 -10.75 -6.82
C HIS A 21 -10.19 -10.59 -6.97
N GLY A 22 -9.43 -11.66 -6.75
CA GLY A 22 -7.97 -11.64 -6.77
C GLY A 22 -7.30 -10.99 -5.54
N GLY A 23 -8.05 -10.33 -4.65
CA GLY A 23 -7.49 -9.63 -3.49
C GLY A 23 -6.74 -10.55 -2.53
N ALA A 24 -7.28 -11.75 -2.26
CA ALA A 24 -6.62 -12.73 -1.39
C ALA A 24 -5.33 -13.31 -2.01
N GLU A 25 -5.27 -13.41 -3.33
CA GLU A 25 -4.08 -13.86 -4.07
C GLU A 25 -2.98 -12.80 -4.02
N LEU A 26 -3.33 -11.55 -4.31
CA LEU A 26 -2.42 -10.43 -4.17
C LEU A 26 -1.90 -10.32 -2.73
N TRP A 27 -2.79 -10.41 -1.73
CA TRP A 27 -2.38 -10.36 -0.32
C TRP A 27 -1.40 -11.47 0.04
N LYS A 28 -1.65 -12.71 -0.39
CA LYS A 28 -0.74 -13.85 -0.15
C LYS A 28 0.66 -13.60 -0.71
N PHE A 29 0.76 -12.90 -1.85
CA PHE A 29 2.05 -12.50 -2.41
C PHE A 29 2.71 -11.38 -1.59
N LEU A 30 1.93 -10.42 -1.10
CA LEU A 30 2.43 -9.24 -0.39
C LEU A 30 2.77 -9.50 1.08
N GLU A 31 2.06 -10.39 1.76
CA GLU A 31 2.19 -10.69 3.20
C GLU A 31 3.65 -10.95 3.65
N PRO A 32 4.49 -11.72 2.93
CA PRO A 32 5.88 -11.97 3.33
C PRO A 32 6.76 -10.72 3.40
N PHE A 33 6.40 -9.64 2.70
CA PHE A 33 7.10 -8.36 2.76
C PHE A 33 6.69 -7.52 3.97
N SER A 34 5.82 -8.04 4.84
CA SER A 34 5.28 -7.34 6.00
C SER A 34 4.79 -5.92 5.65
N PRO A 35 3.83 -5.76 4.71
CA PRO A 35 3.36 -4.45 4.27
C PRO A 35 2.64 -3.69 5.39
N ALA A 36 2.51 -2.38 5.23
CA ALA A 36 1.53 -1.59 5.99
C ALA A 36 0.28 -1.39 5.12
N ILE A 37 -0.89 -1.17 5.75
CA ILE A 37 -2.14 -0.90 5.03
C ILE A 37 -2.39 0.59 5.05
N LEU A 38 -2.53 1.21 3.87
CA LEU A 38 -2.81 2.63 3.72
C LEU A 38 -4.20 2.83 3.11
N THR A 39 -5.21 2.93 3.97
CA THR A 39 -6.61 2.96 3.56
C THR A 39 -7.23 4.35 3.69
N GLY A 40 -7.99 4.75 2.67
CA GLY A 40 -8.77 5.98 2.70
C GLY A 40 -10.07 5.79 3.49
N SER A 41 -10.36 6.69 4.42
CA SER A 41 -11.62 6.70 5.16
C SER A 41 -12.58 7.77 4.63
N PRO A 42 -13.90 7.51 4.52
CA PRO A 42 -14.85 8.60 4.44
C PRO A 42 -14.76 9.46 5.70
N SER A 43 -15.03 10.77 5.56
CA SER A 43 -14.96 11.70 6.69
C SER A 43 -15.83 11.24 7.87
N GLY A 44 -15.27 11.39 9.07
CA GLY A 44 -15.88 10.99 10.33
C GLY A 44 -15.18 9.79 10.98
N ASP A 45 -15.68 9.43 12.15
CA ASP A 45 -15.09 8.54 13.15
C ASP A 45 -15.67 7.11 13.16
N TRP A 46 -16.46 6.75 12.14
CA TRP A 46 -17.19 5.48 12.09
C TRP A 46 -16.53 4.41 11.21
N ALA A 47 -15.84 4.80 10.14
CA ALA A 47 -15.31 3.86 9.15
C ALA A 47 -13.91 3.33 9.51
N GLY A 48 -13.06 4.17 10.08
CA GLY A 48 -11.69 3.78 10.47
C GLY A 48 -11.65 2.55 11.38
N PRO A 49 -12.37 2.53 12.52
CA PRO A 49 -12.40 1.36 13.40
C PRO A 49 -12.94 0.08 12.75
N GLN A 50 -13.80 0.20 11.72
CA GLN A 50 -14.31 -0.95 10.98
C GLN A 50 -13.25 -1.51 10.01
N LYS A 51 -12.53 -0.63 9.31
CA LYS A 51 -11.44 -0.99 8.40
C LYS A 51 -10.27 -1.64 9.14
N VAL A 52 -9.89 -1.13 10.31
CA VAL A 52 -8.87 -1.75 11.17
C VAL A 52 -9.28 -3.18 11.54
N ARG A 53 -10.50 -3.38 12.06
CA ARG A 53 -11.01 -4.73 12.39
C ARG A 53 -11.04 -5.67 11.19
N TRP A 54 -11.39 -5.15 10.01
CA TRP A 54 -11.36 -5.95 8.77
C TRP A 54 -9.93 -6.42 8.46
N CYS A 55 -8.94 -5.53 8.58
CA CYS A 55 -7.53 -5.84 8.32
C CYS A 55 -6.97 -6.85 9.34
N GLU A 56 -7.24 -6.66 10.64
CA GLU A 56 -6.82 -7.61 11.68
C GLU A 56 -7.42 -9.00 11.43
N LYS A 57 -8.71 -9.05 11.07
CA LYS A 57 -9.43 -10.31 10.84
C LYS A 57 -8.95 -11.03 9.58
N ASN A 58 -8.85 -10.34 8.46
CA ASN A 58 -8.67 -10.94 7.14
C ASN A 58 -7.20 -10.93 6.69
N LEU A 59 -6.46 -9.85 6.97
CA LEU A 59 -5.07 -9.67 6.55
C LEU A 59 -4.07 -10.11 7.63
N LYS A 60 -4.51 -10.28 8.88
CA LYS A 60 -3.65 -10.58 10.03
C LYS A 60 -2.58 -9.51 10.30
N VAL A 61 -2.85 -8.28 9.87
CA VAL A 61 -2.02 -7.11 10.11
C VAL A 61 -2.40 -6.51 11.47
N PRO A 62 -1.43 -6.19 12.35
CA PRO A 62 -1.74 -5.56 13.63
C PRO A 62 -2.21 -4.12 13.43
N ALA A 63 -3.07 -3.62 14.33
CA ALA A 63 -3.74 -2.33 14.19
C ALA A 63 -2.77 -1.15 13.96
N GLU A 64 -1.58 -1.16 14.57
CA GLU A 64 -0.55 -0.13 14.42
C GLU A 64 0.02 -0.03 13.00
N ARG A 65 -0.16 -1.06 12.16
CA ARG A 65 0.25 -1.07 10.75
C ARG A 65 -0.90 -0.75 9.79
N VAL A 66 -2.09 -0.41 10.31
CA VAL A 66 -3.25 0.00 9.51
C VAL A 66 -3.43 1.51 9.61
N LEU A 67 -2.91 2.22 8.61
CA LEU A 67 -2.94 3.66 8.49
C LEU A 67 -4.24 4.09 7.80
N VAL A 68 -5.17 4.57 8.60
CA VAL A 68 -6.45 5.13 8.13
C VAL A 68 -6.29 6.63 7.95
N VAL A 69 -6.36 7.10 6.71
CA VAL A 69 -6.07 8.50 6.35
C VAL A 69 -7.17 9.08 5.45
N ASP A 70 -7.17 10.40 5.28
CA ASP A 70 -7.86 11.00 4.14
C ASP A 70 -7.18 10.54 2.85
N ALA A 71 -7.95 10.12 1.86
CA ALA A 71 -7.39 9.49 0.67
C ALA A 71 -6.50 10.46 -0.14
N SER A 72 -6.77 11.77 -0.07
CA SER A 72 -5.90 12.82 -0.62
C SER A 72 -4.52 12.85 0.03
N ASP A 73 -4.39 12.38 1.27
CA ASP A 73 -3.17 12.51 2.06
C ASP A 73 -2.26 11.29 1.92
N LYS A 74 -2.63 10.32 1.08
CA LYS A 74 -1.80 9.13 0.82
C LYS A 74 -0.40 9.51 0.37
N HIS A 75 -0.26 10.52 -0.48
CA HIS A 75 1.03 11.01 -0.94
C HIS A 75 1.97 11.42 0.22
N LEU A 76 1.44 11.75 1.40
CA LEU A 76 2.26 12.08 2.57
C LEU A 76 3.18 10.95 3.03
N PHE A 77 2.82 9.71 2.70
CA PHE A 77 3.56 8.48 3.05
C PHE A 77 4.53 8.02 1.95
N SER A 78 4.57 8.73 0.83
CA SER A 78 5.49 8.40 -0.27
C SER A 78 6.90 8.95 0.01
N HIS A 79 7.90 8.11 -0.28
CA HIS A 79 9.32 8.43 -0.25
C HIS A 79 10.08 7.51 -1.24
N PRO A 80 11.34 7.82 -1.60
CA PRO A 80 12.19 6.88 -2.35
C PRO A 80 12.26 5.53 -1.63
N GLY A 81 11.93 4.45 -2.35
CA GLY A 81 11.85 3.09 -1.77
C GLY A 81 10.43 2.64 -1.39
N ALA A 82 9.46 3.55 -1.29
CA ALA A 82 8.07 3.20 -1.00
C ALA A 82 7.34 2.70 -2.25
N ILE A 83 6.56 1.63 -2.11
CA ILE A 83 5.68 1.12 -3.19
C ILE A 83 4.23 1.24 -2.71
N LEU A 84 3.39 1.96 -3.46
CA LEU A 84 1.94 1.97 -3.24
C LEU A 84 1.24 1.08 -4.27
N VAL A 85 0.46 0.12 -3.79
CA VAL A 85 -0.44 -0.71 -4.59
C VAL A 85 -1.88 -0.23 -4.34
N ASP A 86 -2.49 0.36 -5.36
CA ASP A 86 -3.79 1.05 -5.23
C ASP A 86 -4.62 0.93 -6.51
N ASP A 87 -5.92 0.74 -6.38
CA ASP A 87 -6.87 0.62 -7.50
C ASP A 87 -7.25 1.99 -8.10
N ARG A 88 -6.93 3.09 -7.40
CA ARG A 88 -7.29 4.45 -7.82
C ARG A 88 -6.10 5.16 -8.43
N ALA A 89 -5.99 5.09 -9.76
CA ALA A 89 -4.93 5.73 -10.53
C ALA A 89 -4.76 7.25 -10.31
N GLU A 90 -5.77 7.95 -9.79
CA GLU A 90 -5.67 9.39 -9.47
C GLU A 90 -4.56 9.72 -8.48
N TYR A 91 -4.18 8.79 -7.60
CA TYR A 91 -3.12 9.00 -6.61
C TYR A 91 -1.71 8.80 -7.16
N ARG A 92 -1.57 8.32 -8.41
CA ARG A 92 -0.27 8.02 -9.03
C ARG A 92 0.64 9.24 -9.04
N LEU A 93 0.16 10.36 -9.58
CA LEU A 93 0.99 11.53 -9.85
C LEU A 93 1.60 12.08 -8.54
N GLU A 94 0.77 12.25 -7.51
CA GLU A 94 1.20 12.79 -6.22
C GLU A 94 2.14 11.82 -5.48
N TRP A 95 1.90 10.52 -5.62
CA TRP A 95 2.77 9.49 -5.06
C TRP A 95 4.16 9.50 -5.72
N GLU A 96 4.21 9.44 -7.04
CA GLU A 96 5.45 9.40 -7.82
C GLU A 96 6.23 10.72 -7.72
N ALA A 97 5.56 11.87 -7.57
CA ALA A 97 6.20 13.16 -7.36
C ALA A 97 7.07 13.22 -6.08
N ARG A 98 6.87 12.29 -5.15
CA ARG A 98 7.65 12.16 -3.91
C ARG A 98 8.70 11.04 -3.95
N GLY A 99 8.91 10.43 -5.12
CA GLY A 99 9.93 9.41 -5.35
C GLY A 99 9.50 7.98 -5.05
N GLY A 100 8.28 7.76 -4.58
CA GLY A 100 7.71 6.41 -4.45
C GLY A 100 7.30 5.81 -5.81
N ILE A 101 7.15 4.49 -5.85
CA ILE A 101 6.67 3.76 -7.02
C ILE A 101 5.18 3.47 -6.85
N PHE A 102 4.37 3.75 -7.87
CA PHE A 102 2.94 3.46 -7.87
C PHE A 102 2.59 2.27 -8.79
N VAL A 103 1.95 1.25 -8.22
CA VAL A 103 1.38 0.10 -8.92
C VAL A 103 -0.14 0.24 -8.95
N HIS A 104 -0.71 0.34 -10.15
CA HIS A 104 -2.15 0.46 -10.34
C HIS A 104 -2.79 -0.94 -10.34
N CYS A 105 -3.59 -1.23 -9.32
CA CYS A 105 -4.17 -2.55 -9.09
C CYS A 105 -5.51 -2.71 -9.80
N THR A 106 -5.49 -3.25 -11.02
CA THR A 106 -6.71 -3.61 -11.77
C THR A 106 -6.95 -5.12 -11.84
N ASP A 107 -5.88 -5.90 -11.71
CA ASP A 107 -5.86 -7.36 -11.75
C ASP A 107 -4.75 -7.87 -10.82
N ALA A 108 -4.99 -8.99 -10.13
CA ALA A 108 -4.04 -9.49 -9.14
C ALA A 108 -2.72 -9.95 -9.77
N GLN A 109 -2.78 -10.70 -10.86
CA GLN A 109 -1.58 -11.25 -11.50
C GLN A 109 -0.70 -10.13 -12.09
N ALA A 110 -1.31 -9.20 -12.83
CA ALA A 110 -0.60 -8.04 -13.37
C ALA A 110 0.02 -7.18 -12.26
N SER A 111 -0.70 -6.99 -11.14
CA SER A 111 -0.19 -6.22 -9.99
C SER A 111 1.02 -6.90 -9.35
N ILE A 112 0.99 -8.23 -9.20
CA ILE A 112 2.11 -9.02 -8.67
C ILE A 112 3.35 -8.81 -9.55
N GLU A 113 3.21 -8.94 -10.88
CA GLU A 113 4.31 -8.74 -11.82
C GLU A 113 4.88 -7.32 -11.73
N MET A 114 4.03 -6.30 -11.61
CA MET A 114 4.46 -4.91 -11.45
C MET A 114 5.17 -4.67 -10.11
N VAL A 115 4.71 -5.27 -9.02
CA VAL A 115 5.39 -5.19 -7.72
C VAL A 115 6.75 -5.87 -7.78
N GLN A 116 6.87 -7.04 -8.40
CA GLN A 116 8.16 -7.71 -8.59
C GLN A 116 9.15 -6.85 -9.37
N GLN A 117 8.69 -6.19 -10.44
CA GLN A 117 9.53 -5.25 -11.20
C GLN A 117 9.94 -4.04 -10.36
N ALA A 118 9.03 -3.49 -9.56
CA ALA A 118 9.34 -2.39 -8.64
C ALA A 118 10.40 -2.80 -7.61
N LEU A 119 10.23 -3.97 -6.99
CA LEU A 119 11.20 -4.53 -6.05
C LEU A 119 12.58 -4.73 -6.69
N HIS A 120 12.64 -5.29 -7.90
CA HIS A 120 13.89 -5.47 -8.63
C HIS A 120 14.59 -4.13 -8.93
N LYS A 121 13.84 -3.06 -9.25
CA LYS A 121 14.41 -1.72 -9.45
C LYS A 121 15.01 -1.16 -8.17
N LEU A 122 14.41 -1.44 -7.02
CA LEU A 122 14.90 -0.98 -5.72
C LEU A 122 16.13 -1.77 -5.23
N THR A 123 16.25 -3.05 -5.59
CA THR A 123 17.36 -3.91 -5.18
C THR A 123 18.51 -3.98 -6.18
N SER A 124 18.34 -3.45 -7.39
CA SER A 124 19.42 -3.42 -8.39
C SER A 124 20.47 -2.38 -7.97
N PRO A 125 21.75 -2.77 -7.78
CA PRO A 125 22.81 -1.80 -7.58
C PRO A 125 22.86 -0.90 -8.82
N GLY A 126 22.82 0.42 -8.60
CA GLY A 126 23.01 1.39 -9.69
C GLY A 126 24.35 1.13 -10.40
N PRO A 127 24.54 1.64 -11.63
CA PRO A 127 25.82 1.47 -12.31
C PRO A 127 26.94 1.99 -11.41
N LEU A 128 27.83 1.09 -11.00
CA LEU A 128 29.02 1.41 -10.21
C LEU A 128 29.75 2.54 -10.94
N ARG A 129 29.72 3.75 -10.36
CA ARG A 129 30.56 4.85 -10.83
C ARG A 129 31.97 4.52 -10.38
N CYS A 130 32.91 4.53 -11.33
CA CYS A 130 34.33 4.23 -11.13
C CYS A 130 35.07 5.19 -10.14
N ALA A 131 34.35 6.07 -9.43
CA ALA A 131 34.92 7.07 -8.53
C ALA A 131 34.89 6.68 -7.05
N ASP A 132 34.09 5.67 -6.64
CA ASP A 132 33.84 5.38 -5.22
C ASP A 132 34.42 4.01 -4.82
N LEU A 133 35.74 3.86 -4.97
CA LEU A 133 36.51 2.83 -4.27
C LEU A 133 36.93 3.39 -2.92
N CYS A 134 36.00 3.46 -1.97
CA CYS A 134 36.26 3.47 -0.53
C CYS A 134 34.92 3.44 0.23
N VAL A 135 34.77 2.43 1.08
CA VAL A 135 33.64 2.13 1.97
C VAL A 135 32.44 1.50 1.25
N GLU A 136 32.45 0.17 1.17
CA GLU A 136 31.22 -0.60 1.11
C GLU A 136 30.50 -0.44 2.45
N GLU A 137 29.65 0.60 2.56
CA GLU A 137 28.47 0.47 3.39
C GLU A 137 27.40 -0.12 2.49
N ASP A 138 27.12 -1.40 2.74
CA ASP A 138 25.89 -2.08 2.35
C ASP A 138 24.71 -1.29 2.95
N THR A 139 24.32 -0.18 2.29
CA THR A 139 23.02 0.42 2.50
C THR A 139 22.03 -0.52 1.84
N GLY A 140 21.80 -1.66 2.50
CA GLY A 140 20.65 -2.49 2.23
C GLY A 140 19.46 -1.55 2.17
N VAL A 141 18.85 -1.46 1.00
CA VAL A 141 17.58 -0.75 0.84
C VAL A 141 16.60 -1.54 1.68
N GLU A 142 16.45 -1.14 2.95
CA GLU A 142 15.38 -1.60 3.81
C GLU A 142 14.10 -1.23 3.04
N LEU A 143 13.38 -2.26 2.58
CA LEU A 143 12.12 -2.08 1.86
C LEU A 143 11.10 -1.56 2.88
N ASP A 144 11.14 -0.26 3.14
CA ASP A 144 10.50 0.32 4.33
C ASP A 144 8.97 0.26 4.27
N ALA A 145 8.35 0.20 3.08
CA ALA A 145 6.91 -0.03 2.99
C ALA A 145 6.43 -0.46 1.59
N VAL A 146 5.83 -1.66 1.51
CA VAL A 146 4.73 -1.89 0.57
C VAL A 146 3.46 -1.44 1.25
N LEU A 147 2.77 -0.45 0.68
CA LEU A 147 1.50 0.07 1.18
C LEU A 147 0.38 -0.44 0.29
N VAL A 148 -0.59 -1.12 0.88
CA VAL A 148 -1.77 -1.62 0.16
C VAL A 148 -2.98 -0.79 0.53
N ALA A 149 -3.66 -0.25 -0.48
CA ALA A 149 -4.95 0.38 -0.30
C ALA A 149 -6.08 -0.66 -0.24
N ALA A 150 -6.90 -0.57 0.81
CA ALA A 150 -8.13 -1.35 1.02
C ALA A 150 -9.34 -0.43 1.23
#